data_AF-A0A8I1U059-F1
#
_entry.id   AF-A0A8I1U059-F1
#
_cell.length_a   1.000
_cell.length_b   1.000
_cell.length_c   1.000
_cell.angle_alpha   90.00
_cell.angle_beta   90.00
_cell.angle_gamma   90.00
#
_symmetry.space_group_name_H-M   'P 1'
#
loop_
_entity.id
_entity.type
_entity.pdbx_description
1 polymer ?
#
loop_
_entity_poly.entity_id
_entity_poly.type
_entity_poly.pdbx_seq_one_letter_code
_entity_poly.pdbx_strand_id
1 'polypeptide(L)'
;MATDVDIDELLKQDEAALREKKKRLKAFSAALDEARAASVKAAQAATTALNSGDLTRGDLARVFGLSKGERALLFPSSTRASAKTGDDAAGGVEQSDSADHENA
;
A
#
# COMPACT_ATOMS: atom_id res chain seq x y z
N MET A 1 -9.76 -50.58 -18.06
CA MET A 1 -10.96 -49.82 -17.68
C MET A 1 -10.49 -48.48 -17.18
N ALA A 2 -10.33 -47.53 -18.10
CA ALA A 2 -9.92 -46.18 -17.76
C ALA A 2 -11.16 -45.44 -17.26
N THR A 3 -11.00 -44.77 -16.14
CA THR A 3 -12.00 -43.97 -15.44
C THR A 3 -12.48 -42.83 -16.33
N ASP A 4 -13.64 -42.99 -16.98
CA ASP A 4 -14.43 -41.85 -17.44
C ASP A 4 -14.95 -41.16 -16.19
N VAL A 5 -14.10 -40.29 -15.62
CA VAL A 5 -14.57 -39.31 -14.66
C VAL A 5 -15.51 -38.42 -15.45
N ASP A 6 -16.77 -38.37 -15.02
CA ASP A 6 -17.80 -37.56 -15.66
C ASP A 6 -17.33 -36.10 -15.67
N ILE A 7 -17.10 -35.57 -16.87
CA ILE A 7 -16.54 -34.23 -17.09
C ILE A 7 -17.42 -33.19 -16.38
N ASP A 8 -18.72 -33.43 -16.31
CA ASP A 8 -19.67 -32.55 -15.62
C ASP A 8 -19.45 -32.53 -14.11
N GLU A 9 -19.00 -33.64 -13.52
CA GLU A 9 -18.71 -33.73 -12.09
C GLU A 9 -17.40 -33.01 -11.74
N LEU A 10 -16.38 -33.14 -12.60
CA LEU A 10 -15.13 -32.37 -12.53
C LEU A 10 -15.39 -30.86 -12.61
N LEU A 11 -16.20 -30.41 -13.57
CA LEU A 11 -16.56 -29.00 -13.73
C LEU A 11 -17.30 -28.45 -12.51
N LYS A 12 -18.24 -29.22 -11.93
CA LYS A 12 -18.95 -28.82 -10.70
C LYS A 12 -18.01 -28.68 -9.50
N GLN A 13 -17.04 -29.57 -9.36
CA GLN A 13 -16.04 -29.50 -8.30
C GLN A 13 -15.13 -28.27 -8.46
N ASP A 14 -14.66 -28.00 -9.68
CA ASP A 14 -13.85 -26.83 -9.98
C ASP A 14 -14.61 -25.52 -9.74
N GLU A 15 -15.89 -25.44 -10.14
CA GLU A 15 -16.72 -24.29 -9.86
C GLU A 15 -16.92 -24.05 -8.36
N ALA A 16 -17.15 -25.12 -7.59
CA ALA A 16 -17.30 -25.03 -6.15
C ALA A 16 -16.00 -24.52 -5.50
N ALA A 17 -14.85 -25.06 -5.91
CA ALA A 17 -13.53 -24.62 -5.45
C ALA A 17 -13.26 -23.15 -5.80
N LEU A 18 -13.61 -22.72 -7.02
CA LEU A 18 -13.48 -21.33 -7.45
C LEU A 18 -14.39 -20.39 -6.65
N ARG A 19 -15.63 -20.78 -6.36
CA ARG A 19 -16.55 -19.98 -5.53
C ARG A 19 -16.00 -19.83 -4.12
N GLU A 20 -15.50 -20.91 -3.52
CA GLU A 20 -14.93 -20.85 -2.18
C GLU A 20 -13.66 -19.99 -2.14
N LYS A 21 -12.78 -20.13 -3.14
CA LYS A 21 -11.59 -19.27 -3.25
C LYS A 21 -11.97 -17.79 -3.39
N LYS A 22 -12.96 -17.47 -4.24
CA LYS A 22 -13.48 -16.10 -4.39
C LYS A 22 -14.04 -15.57 -3.07
N LYS A 23 -14.77 -16.39 -2.30
CA LYS A 23 -15.27 -16.03 -0.97
C LYS A 23 -14.12 -15.71 -0.01
N ARG A 24 -13.09 -16.56 0.03
CA ARG A 24 -11.89 -16.34 0.86
C ARG A 24 -11.16 -15.06 0.48
N LEU A 25 -10.96 -14.80 -0.81
CA LEU A 25 -10.32 -13.58 -1.30
C LEU A 25 -11.13 -12.33 -0.98
N LYS A 26 -12.46 -12.37 -1.12
CA LYS A 26 -13.34 -11.25 -0.77
C LYS A 26 -13.28 -10.95 0.73
N ALA A 27 -13.30 -11.97 1.58
CA ALA A 27 -13.15 -11.82 3.03
C ALA A 27 -11.79 -11.21 3.39
N PHE A 28 -10.71 -11.68 2.76
CA PHE A 28 -9.38 -11.13 2.95
C PHE A 28 -9.28 -9.66 2.52
N SER A 29 -9.87 -9.30 1.37
CA SER A 29 -9.93 -7.91 0.91
C SER A 29 -10.64 -7.02 1.91
N ALA A 30 -11.79 -7.45 2.43
CA ALA A 30 -12.54 -6.69 3.42
C ALA A 30 -11.72 -6.47 4.71
N ALA A 31 -11.04 -7.52 5.19
CA ALA A 31 -10.17 -7.41 6.36
C ALA A 31 -8.97 -6.48 6.13
N LEU A 32 -8.40 -6.47 4.92
CA LEU A 32 -7.33 -5.53 4.56
C LEU A 32 -7.81 -4.08 4.55
N ASP A 33 -9.01 -3.82 4.03
CA ASP A 33 -9.57 -2.47 3.99
C ASP A 33 -9.90 -1.96 5.40
N GLU A 34 -10.42 -2.84 6.26
CA GLU A 34 -10.62 -2.53 7.68
C GLU A 34 -9.29 -2.22 8.39
N ALA A 35 -8.25 -3.05 8.18
CA ALA A 35 -6.93 -2.82 8.75
C ALA A 35 -6.35 -1.47 8.29
N ARG A 36 -6.49 -1.12 7.00
CA ARG A 36 -6.06 0.18 6.45
C ARG A 36 -6.81 1.34 7.09
N ALA A 37 -8.13 1.23 7.24
CA ALA A 37 -8.93 2.26 7.88
C ALA A 37 -8.55 2.45 9.36
N ALA A 38 -8.34 1.35 10.09
CA ALA A 38 -7.89 1.39 11.48
C ALA A 38 -6.49 2.03 11.61
N SER A 39 -5.56 1.69 10.71
CA SER A 39 -4.24 2.30 10.64
C SER A 39 -4.28 3.81 10.44
N VAL A 40 -5.12 4.31 9.52
CA VAL A 40 -5.30 5.75 9.29
C VAL A 40 -5.84 6.44 10.53
N LYS A 41 -6.88 5.87 11.16
CA LYS A 41 -7.47 6.41 12.39
C LYS A 41 -6.47 6.46 13.54
N ALA A 42 -5.66 5.41 13.70
CA ALA A 42 -4.62 5.35 14.72
C ALA A 42 -3.53 6.41 14.47
N ALA A 43 -3.10 6.61 13.22
CA ALA A 43 -2.12 7.64 12.87
C ALA A 43 -2.65 9.07 13.13
N GLN A 44 -3.93 9.32 12.86
CA GLN A 44 -4.59 10.59 13.19
C GLN A 44 -4.62 10.83 14.70
N ALA A 45 -5.05 9.84 15.49
CA ALA A 45 -5.08 9.93 16.94
C ALA A 45 -3.67 10.15 17.54
N ALA A 46 -2.67 9.45 17.00
CA ALA A 46 -1.28 9.63 17.38
C ALA A 46 -0.80 11.06 17.06
N THR A 47 -1.17 11.62 15.90
CA THR A 47 -0.86 13.00 15.54
C THR A 47 -1.51 14.00 16.49
N THR A 48 -2.78 13.81 16.86
CA THR A 48 -3.45 14.65 17.85
C THR A 48 -2.76 14.59 19.22
N ALA A 49 -2.37 13.40 19.67
CA ALA A 49 -1.62 13.24 20.92
C ALA A 49 -0.27 13.95 20.88
N LEU A 50 0.47 13.85 19.78
CA LEU A 50 1.74 14.56 19.61
C LEU A 50 1.55 16.09 19.58
N ASN A 51 0.50 16.58 18.92
CA ASN A 51 0.22 18.02 18.79
C ASN A 51 -0.24 18.66 20.11
N SER A 52 -0.82 17.89 21.03
CA SER A 52 -1.14 18.37 22.39
C SER A 52 0.12 18.74 23.18
N GLY A 53 1.29 18.18 22.80
CA GLY A 53 2.56 18.40 23.51
C GLY A 53 2.72 17.56 24.77
N ASP A 54 1.68 16.87 25.22
CA ASP A 54 1.70 16.04 26.44
C ASP A 54 2.54 14.76 26.27
N LEU A 55 2.66 14.26 25.04
CA LEU A 55 3.33 13.00 24.73
C LEU A 55 4.29 13.16 23.56
N THR A 56 5.48 12.58 23.68
CA THR A 56 6.42 12.45 22.55
C THR A 56 6.18 11.15 21.78
N ARG A 57 6.79 11.04 20.59
CA ARG A 57 6.80 9.77 19.83
C ARG A 57 7.42 8.61 20.62
N GLY A 58 8.41 8.92 21.47
CA GLY A 58 9.05 7.94 22.34
C GLY A 58 8.12 7.46 23.45
N ASP A 59 7.31 8.36 24.01
CA ASP A 59 6.34 8.02 25.05
C ASP A 59 5.22 7.16 24.48
N LEU A 60 4.68 7.52 23.32
CA LEU A 60 3.68 6.69 22.63
C LEU A 60 4.24 5.30 22.29
N ALA A 61 5.48 5.22 21.79
CA ALA A 61 6.11 3.93 21.51
C ALA A 61 6.29 3.06 22.75
N ARG A 62 6.68 3.66 23.88
CA ARG A 62 6.92 2.94 25.13
C ARG A 62 5.62 2.52 25.81
N VAL A 63 4.65 3.44 25.94
CA VAL A 63 3.37 3.22 26.63
C VAL A 63 2.54 2.16 25.92
N PHE A 64 2.52 2.18 24.58
CA PHE A 64 1.73 1.24 23.78
C PHE A 64 2.54 0.06 23.24
N GLY A 65 3.83 -0.07 23.61
CA GLY A 65 4.67 -1.20 23.21
C GLY A 65 4.85 -1.33 21.69
N LEU A 66 4.91 -0.21 20.97
CA LEU A 66 4.88 -0.21 19.50
C LEU A 66 6.13 -0.84 18.89
N SER A 67 5.90 -1.80 17.99
CA SER A 67 6.95 -2.40 17.17
C SER A 67 7.58 -1.39 16.20
N LYS A 68 8.67 -1.79 15.54
CA LYS A 68 9.31 -0.96 14.50
C LYS A 68 8.36 -0.67 13.33
N GLY A 69 7.54 -1.65 12.92
CA GLY A 69 6.58 -1.50 11.83
C GLY A 69 5.44 -0.55 12.17
N GLU A 70 4.86 -0.70 13.36
CA GLU A 70 3.78 0.18 13.83
C GLU A 70 4.26 1.62 14.00
N ARG A 71 5.48 1.83 14.51
CA ARG A 71 6.07 3.17 14.58
C ARG A 71 6.24 3.81 13.21
N ALA A 72 6.65 3.05 12.19
CA ALA A 72 6.77 3.56 10.82
C ALA A 72 5.40 3.93 10.23
N LEU A 73 4.36 3.18 10.57
CA LEU A 73 2.99 3.41 10.11
C LEU A 73 2.31 4.60 10.82
N LEU A 74 2.54 4.75 12.13
CA LEU A 74 1.93 5.83 12.94
C LEU A 74 2.71 7.14 12.88
N PHE A 75 4.03 7.07 12.70
CA PHE A 75 4.93 8.22 12.66
C PHE A 75 5.75 8.22 11.37
N PRO A 76 5.11 8.38 10.20
CA PRO A 76 5.86 8.46 8.95
C PRO A 76 6.89 9.58 9.08
N SER A 77 8.18 9.25 8.88
CA SER A 77 9.22 10.28 8.81
C SER A 77 8.87 11.11 7.59
N SER A 78 8.35 12.31 7.79
CA SER A 78 8.11 13.26 6.73
C SER A 78 9.44 13.55 6.03
N THR A 79 9.79 12.79 5.00
CA THR A 79 10.61 13.30 3.91
C THR A 79 9.77 14.39 3.28
N ARG A 80 10.24 15.64 3.38
CA ARG A 80 9.71 16.81 2.67
C ARG A 80 9.28 16.40 1.25
N ALA A 81 7.98 16.36 1.00
CA ALA A 81 7.44 16.39 -0.35
C ALA A 81 6.07 17.09 -0.29
N SER A 82 6.12 18.36 0.08
CA SER A 82 5.05 19.29 -0.24
C SER A 82 5.12 19.56 -1.74
N ALA A 83 4.05 19.19 -2.45
CA ALA A 83 3.53 19.80 -3.66
C ALA A 83 4.48 20.00 -4.87
N LYS A 84 4.35 19.12 -5.87
CA LYS A 84 4.07 19.55 -7.26
C LYS A 84 3.39 18.44 -8.03
N THR A 85 2.07 18.34 -7.86
CA THR A 85 1.18 17.70 -8.83
C THR A 85 1.09 18.67 -10.01
N GLY A 86 1.91 18.41 -11.03
CA GLY A 86 1.86 19.09 -12.32
C GLY A 86 1.79 18.01 -13.38
N ASP A 87 0.57 17.78 -13.83
CA ASP A 87 0.18 17.09 -15.06
C ASP A 87 1.05 17.58 -16.23
N ASP A 88 1.74 16.68 -16.92
CA ASP A 88 2.19 16.91 -18.29
C ASP A 88 2.57 15.57 -18.94
N ALA A 89 1.53 14.91 -19.44
CA ALA A 89 1.65 14.00 -20.56
C ALA A 89 1.78 14.82 -21.85
N ALA A 90 3.00 15.11 -22.29
CA ALA A 90 3.26 15.51 -23.67
C ALA A 90 4.72 15.23 -24.05
N GLY A 91 4.89 14.42 -25.10
CA GLY A 91 6.18 14.20 -25.72
C GLY A 91 6.74 15.49 -26.31
N GLY A 92 8.03 15.69 -26.12
CA GLY A 92 8.81 16.73 -26.75
C GLY A 92 10.21 16.19 -27.01
N VAL A 93 10.47 15.83 -28.27
CA VAL A 93 11.81 15.52 -28.77
C VAL A 93 12.60 16.82 -28.76
N GLU A 94 13.62 16.94 -27.93
CA GLU A 94 14.64 17.99 -28.10
C GLU A 94 15.95 17.34 -28.55
N GLN A 95 16.19 17.42 -29.86
CA GLN A 95 17.51 17.34 -30.46
C GLN A 95 18.35 18.49 -29.90
N SER A 96 19.33 18.18 -29.05
CA SER A 96 20.40 19.13 -28.75
C SER A 96 21.44 19.08 -29.85
N ASP A 97 21.36 20.09 -30.73
CA ASP A 97 22.44 20.60 -31.54
C ASP A 97 23.52 21.18 -30.59
N SER A 98 24.75 20.70 -30.69
CA SER A 98 25.89 21.30 -29.98
C SER A 98 27.10 21.28 -30.92
N ALA A 99 27.18 22.35 -31.70
CA ALA A 99 28.39 22.79 -32.37
C ALA A 99 29.43 23.30 -31.35
N ASP A 100 30.69 22.99 -31.70
CA ASP A 100 31.92 23.72 -31.39
C ASP A 100 32.33 23.96 -29.93
N HIS A 101 33.30 23.14 -29.50
CA HIS A 101 34.50 23.69 -28.90
C HIS A 101 35.71 22.81 -29.30
N GLU A 102 36.34 23.15 -30.43
CA GLU A 102 37.70 22.70 -30.75
C GLU A 102 38.66 23.11 -29.63
N ASN A 103 39.52 22.17 -29.26
CA ASN A 103 40.53 22.28 -28.24
C ASN A 103 41.82 21.69 -28.85
N ALA A 104 42.90 22.49 -28.79
CA ALA A 104 44.28 22.22 -29.23
C ALA A 104 44.64 22.48 -30.70
#